data_AF-V4AFT7-F1
#
_entry.id   AF-V4AFT7-F1
#
_cell.length_a   1.000
_cell.length_b   1.000
_cell.length_c   1.000
_cell.angle_alpha   90.00
_cell.angle_beta   90.00
_cell.angle_gamma   90.00
#
_symmetry.space_group_name_H-M   'P 1'
#
loop_
_entity.id
_entity.type
_entity.pdbx_description
1 polymer ?
#
loop_
_entity_poly.entity_id
_entity_poly.type
_entity_poly.pdbx_seq_one_letter_code
_entity_poly.pdbx_strand_id
1 'polypeptide(L)'
;MPNLENGQNNTEEDMEQDIPQSESSDEESGSTEEGDSELDDEECERRRNECLEDMSELERQFCLFKEELCKERYHQYEIKLEEVRHEKAEEYLLPLAQLENESKVKCDVAAIFREHKIWCIKVNFESEEIAAYQNMKSERAILADTVKQELEDKIRRLEEDRNNIDISSDLWHESQSQKKKKKSDPFHRDRRRKPVVVSGPYIVYMLRESDIIDDWTTIKKALKQQKQQNQKRKIDYLTCMQNEVNYQLVIHAHYKTTSKIIS
;
A
#
# COMPACT_ATOMS: atom_id res chain seq x y z
N MET A 1 -14.37 16.14 -2.84
CA MET A 1 -15.83 16.21 -2.66
C MET A 1 -16.16 15.66 -1.29
N PRO A 2 -16.35 16.55 -0.31
CA PRO A 2 -17.45 16.42 0.64
C PRO A 2 -18.31 17.70 0.65
N ASN A 3 -19.62 17.49 0.76
CA ASN A 3 -20.66 18.49 0.95
C ASN A 3 -20.45 19.22 2.28
N LEU A 4 -20.49 20.56 2.24
CA LEU A 4 -20.77 21.42 3.38
C LEU A 4 -22.13 22.06 3.09
N GLU A 5 -23.18 21.54 3.71
CA GLU A 5 -24.45 22.26 3.80
C GLU A 5 -24.32 23.33 4.88
N ASN A 6 -24.61 24.55 4.45
CA ASN A 6 -24.67 25.78 5.21
C ASN A 6 -26.14 26.18 5.28
N GLY A 7 -26.62 26.62 6.43
CA GLY A 7 -27.99 27.14 6.60
C GLY A 7 -28.44 26.96 8.04
N GLN A 8 -28.14 27.92 8.91
CA GLN A 8 -29.12 28.93 9.37
C GLN A 8 -30.34 28.27 10.04
N ASN A 9 -30.50 28.51 11.34
CA ASN A 9 -31.62 29.31 11.84
C ASN A 9 -31.50 29.50 13.35
N ASN A 10 -31.31 30.76 13.73
CA ASN A 10 -31.67 31.28 15.05
C ASN A 10 -33.17 31.05 15.22
N THR A 11 -33.57 30.25 16.22
CA THR A 11 -34.92 30.31 16.76
C THR A 11 -34.92 31.28 17.92
N GLU A 12 -35.31 32.50 17.60
CA GLU A 12 -35.67 33.56 18.53
C GLU A 12 -36.84 33.08 19.42
N GLU A 13 -36.75 33.47 20.69
CA GLU A 13 -37.72 33.17 21.75
C GLU A 13 -39.01 33.96 21.48
N ASP A 14 -40.09 33.25 21.14
CA ASP A 14 -41.42 33.82 20.94
C ASP A 14 -42.17 33.80 22.29
N MET A 15 -42.10 34.91 23.03
CA MET A 15 -42.90 35.16 24.23
C MET A 15 -44.18 35.89 23.80
N GLU A 16 -45.22 35.14 23.42
CA GLU A 16 -46.56 35.68 23.19
C GLU A 16 -47.12 36.26 24.51
N GLN A 17 -47.29 37.58 24.54
CA GLN A 17 -47.97 38.30 25.63
C GLN A 17 -49.40 38.62 25.16
N ASP A 18 -50.37 37.81 25.60
CA ASP A 18 -51.80 38.04 25.38
C ASP A 18 -52.23 39.35 26.06
N ILE A 19 -52.70 40.30 25.25
CA ILE A 19 -53.45 41.48 25.71
C ILE A 19 -54.80 41.51 24.96
N PRO A 20 -55.93 41.16 25.62
CA PRO A 20 -57.24 41.67 25.23
C PRO A 20 -57.60 42.83 26.16
N GLN A 21 -57.53 44.05 25.63
CA GLN A 21 -58.70 44.82 25.16
C GLN A 21 -59.66 45.25 26.29
N SER A 22 -59.52 46.54 26.60
CA SER A 22 -60.52 47.38 27.27
C SER A 22 -61.90 47.18 26.66
N GLU A 23 -62.83 46.69 27.48
CA GLU A 23 -64.25 46.78 27.25
C GLU A 23 -64.81 48.00 27.99
N SER A 24 -65.49 48.83 27.22
CA SER A 24 -66.04 50.14 27.58
C SER A 24 -67.49 49.99 28.01
N SER A 25 -67.83 50.69 29.10
CA SER A 25 -69.14 51.23 29.47
C SER A 25 -70.30 50.26 29.72
N ASP A 26 -70.78 50.27 30.96
CA ASP A 26 -72.19 50.57 31.19
C ASP A 26 -72.36 51.41 32.45
N GLU A 27 -73.12 52.49 32.31
CA GLU A 27 -73.48 53.42 33.37
C GLU A 27 -74.63 52.82 34.19
N GLU A 28 -74.49 52.78 35.51
CA GLU A 28 -75.65 52.74 36.40
C GLU A 28 -75.57 53.87 37.43
N SER A 29 -76.45 54.84 37.22
CA SER A 29 -76.75 55.96 38.09
C SER A 29 -77.35 55.45 39.42
N GLY A 30 -76.54 55.50 40.48
CA GLY A 30 -76.96 55.27 41.86
C GLY A 30 -76.76 56.53 42.70
N SER A 31 -77.59 57.55 42.45
CA SER A 31 -77.71 58.74 43.28
C SER A 31 -78.41 58.38 44.60
N THR A 32 -77.66 58.23 45.69
CA THR A 32 -78.20 58.25 47.06
C THR A 32 -77.26 58.95 48.04
N GLU A 33 -77.71 60.13 48.44
CA GLU A 33 -77.70 60.69 49.81
C GLU A 33 -76.35 60.92 50.52
N GLU A 34 -75.92 62.20 50.47
CA GLU A 34 -75.67 63.04 51.65
C GLU A 34 -75.06 62.32 52.86
N GLY A 35 -73.83 61.86 52.68
CA GLY A 35 -72.87 61.69 53.75
C GLY A 35 -71.86 62.82 53.67
N ASP A 36 -72.24 64.00 54.18
CA ASP A 36 -71.35 65.12 54.53
C ASP A 36 -70.43 64.67 55.67
N SER A 37 -69.54 63.72 55.36
CA SER A 37 -68.26 63.65 56.03
C SER A 37 -67.38 64.63 55.28
N GLU A 38 -67.22 65.81 55.86
CA GLU A 38 -66.15 66.79 55.62
C GLU A 38 -64.80 66.06 55.75
N LEU A 39 -64.50 65.22 54.76
CA LEU A 39 -63.16 64.73 54.50
C LEU A 39 -62.41 65.99 54.07
N ASP A 40 -61.56 66.44 54.98
CA ASP A 40 -60.61 67.50 54.76
C ASP A 40 -60.02 67.36 53.34
N ASP A 41 -60.40 68.25 52.41
CA ASP A 41 -59.91 68.21 51.03
C ASP A 41 -58.38 68.24 51.00
N GLU A 42 -57.78 68.86 52.03
CA GLU A 42 -56.34 68.89 52.27
C GLU A 42 -55.77 67.49 52.53
N GLU A 43 -56.51 66.61 53.22
CA GLU A 43 -56.17 65.20 53.43
C GLU A 43 -56.16 64.42 52.11
N CYS A 44 -57.15 64.66 51.25
CA CYS A 44 -57.28 64.00 49.95
C CYS A 44 -56.15 64.43 49.01
N GLU A 45 -55.86 65.74 48.95
CA GLU A 45 -54.72 66.27 48.21
C GLU A 45 -53.38 65.76 48.76
N ARG A 46 -53.24 65.65 50.08
CA ARG A 46 -52.03 65.11 50.72
C ARG A 46 -51.77 63.67 50.32
N ARG A 47 -52.79 62.80 50.38
CA ARG A 47 -52.66 61.39 49.93
C ARG A 47 -52.35 61.27 48.44
N ARG A 48 -52.93 62.14 47.60
CA ARG A 48 -52.62 62.20 46.16
C ARG A 48 -51.16 62.58 45.95
N ASN A 49 -50.66 63.54 46.70
CA ASN A 49 -49.29 64.02 46.58
C ASN A 49 -48.28 62.98 47.09
N GLU A 50 -48.56 62.29 48.20
CA GLU A 50 -47.77 61.15 48.69
C GLU A 50 -47.69 60.03 47.65
N CYS A 51 -48.80 59.67 47.00
CA CYS A 51 -48.81 58.64 45.96
C CYS A 51 -47.98 59.05 44.71
N LEU A 52 -48.01 60.32 44.32
CA LEU A 52 -47.18 60.84 43.23
C LEU A 52 -45.69 60.87 43.59
N GLU A 53 -45.36 61.21 44.84
CA GLU A 53 -44.00 61.20 45.35
C GLU A 53 -43.43 59.77 45.38
N ASP A 54 -44.21 58.80 45.89
CA ASP A 54 -43.86 57.39 45.86
C ASP A 54 -43.63 56.88 44.43
N MET A 55 -44.51 57.24 43.48
CA MET A 55 -44.36 56.85 42.07
C MET A 55 -43.10 57.46 41.45
N SER A 56 -42.85 58.74 41.70
CA SER A 56 -41.65 59.45 41.23
C SER A 56 -40.37 58.82 41.80
N GLU A 57 -40.38 58.45 43.08
CA GLU A 57 -39.26 57.77 43.72
C GLU A 57 -39.04 56.36 43.11
N LEU A 58 -40.11 55.63 42.84
CA LEU A 58 -40.04 54.32 42.17
C LEU A 58 -39.43 54.44 40.78
N GLU A 59 -39.89 55.39 39.97
CA GLU A 59 -39.36 55.65 38.62
C GLU A 59 -37.87 56.02 38.67
N ARG A 60 -37.47 56.85 39.64
CA ARG A 60 -36.07 57.21 39.86
C ARG A 60 -35.22 55.97 40.16
N GLN A 61 -35.70 55.08 41.03
CA GLN A 61 -35.01 53.83 41.34
C GLN A 61 -34.91 52.90 40.12
N PHE A 62 -35.97 52.78 39.32
CA PHE A 62 -35.93 52.02 38.08
C PHE A 62 -34.92 52.56 37.07
N CYS A 63 -34.81 53.88 36.94
CA CYS A 63 -33.82 54.53 36.08
C CYS A 63 -32.39 54.22 36.55
N LEU A 64 -32.13 54.35 37.84
CA LEU A 64 -30.81 54.00 38.41
C LEU A 64 -30.47 52.52 38.22
N PHE A 65 -31.43 51.63 38.45
CA PHE A 65 -31.22 50.20 38.28
C PHE A 65 -30.92 49.82 36.83
N LYS A 66 -31.62 50.44 35.85
CA LYS A 66 -31.32 50.27 34.43
C LYS A 66 -29.91 50.75 34.08
N GLU A 67 -29.50 51.91 34.60
CA GLU A 67 -28.16 52.45 34.36
C GLU A 67 -27.08 51.52 34.92
N GLU A 68 -27.29 50.98 36.13
CA GLU A 68 -26.34 50.07 36.77
C GLU A 68 -26.21 48.74 36.00
N LEU A 69 -27.34 48.17 35.55
CA LEU A 69 -27.35 46.97 34.71
C LEU A 69 -26.59 47.20 33.38
N CYS A 70 -26.77 48.37 32.76
CA CYS A 70 -26.04 48.73 31.55
C CYS A 70 -24.53 48.85 31.81
N LYS A 71 -24.12 49.47 32.92
CA LYS A 71 -22.71 49.59 33.33
C LYS A 71 -22.09 48.22 33.60
N GLU A 72 -22.76 47.37 34.36
CA GLU A 72 -22.30 46.01 34.65
C GLU A 72 -22.13 45.22 33.35
N ARG A 73 -23.13 45.28 32.46
CA ARG A 73 -23.08 44.56 31.19
C ARG A 73 -21.95 45.05 30.30
N TYR A 74 -21.74 46.36 30.23
CA TYR A 74 -20.62 46.96 29.50
C TYR A 74 -19.27 46.51 30.09
N HIS A 75 -19.14 46.49 31.42
CA HIS A 75 -17.93 46.04 32.09
C HIS A 75 -17.61 44.56 31.83
N GLN A 76 -18.63 43.68 31.82
CA GLN A 76 -18.45 42.28 31.42
C GLN A 76 -17.87 42.15 30.00
N TYR A 77 -18.32 42.99 29.06
CA TYR A 77 -17.76 43.01 27.71
C TYR A 77 -16.34 43.55 27.67
N GLU A 78 -16.01 44.58 28.44
CA GLU A 78 -14.65 45.08 28.54
C GLU A 78 -13.69 44.01 29.06
N ILE A 79 -14.07 43.27 30.12
CA ILE A 79 -13.25 42.16 30.65
C ILE A 79 -13.01 41.11 29.56
N LYS A 80 -14.07 40.62 28.89
CA LYS A 80 -13.94 39.62 27.83
C LYS A 80 -13.08 40.12 26.66
N LEU A 81 -13.21 41.39 26.28
CA LEU A 81 -12.40 41.97 25.23
C LEU A 81 -10.92 42.02 25.64
N GLU A 82 -10.65 42.35 26.90
CA GLU A 82 -9.30 42.42 27.43
C GLU A 82 -8.66 41.03 27.59
N GLU A 83 -9.44 40.01 27.94
CA GLU A 83 -9.03 38.60 27.91
C GLU A 83 -8.63 38.17 26.50
N VAL A 84 -9.40 38.53 25.48
CA VAL A 84 -9.06 38.25 24.08
C VAL A 84 -7.79 38.99 23.65
N ARG A 85 -7.67 40.29 23.99
CA ARG A 85 -6.48 41.10 23.67
C ARG A 85 -5.20 40.56 24.31
N HIS A 86 -5.30 40.01 25.51
CA HIS A 86 -4.19 39.37 26.21
C HIS A 86 -4.01 37.89 25.86
N GLU A 87 -4.77 37.36 24.88
CA GLU A 87 -4.73 35.95 24.47
C GLU A 87 -5.03 34.97 25.61
N LYS A 88 -5.82 35.39 26.60
CA LYS A 88 -6.22 34.59 27.77
C LYS A 88 -7.62 34.01 27.66
N ALA A 89 -8.35 34.35 26.60
CA ALA A 89 -9.70 33.87 26.38
C ALA A 89 -9.71 32.33 26.18
N GLU A 90 -10.15 31.61 27.22
CA GLU A 90 -10.08 30.14 27.30
C GLU A 90 -10.83 29.44 26.17
N GLU A 91 -11.91 30.03 25.69
CA GLU A 91 -12.73 29.53 24.58
C GLU A 91 -11.91 29.31 23.29
N TYR A 92 -10.83 30.08 23.09
CA TYR A 92 -9.97 29.98 21.90
C TYR A 92 -8.66 29.22 22.17
N LEU A 93 -8.20 29.19 23.42
CA LEU A 93 -6.94 28.53 23.79
C LEU A 93 -6.98 27.02 23.57
N LEU A 94 -8.09 26.36 23.91
CA LEU A 94 -8.22 24.92 23.73
C LEU A 94 -8.20 24.51 22.24
N PRO A 95 -9.03 25.11 21.35
CA PRO A 95 -8.93 24.86 19.92
C PRO A 95 -7.55 25.18 19.33
N LEU A 96 -6.89 26.26 19.81
CA LEU A 96 -5.55 26.62 19.36
C LEU A 96 -4.52 25.52 19.70
N ALA A 97 -4.50 25.05 20.94
CA ALA A 97 -3.60 23.97 21.37
C ALA A 97 -3.84 22.67 20.58
N GLN A 98 -5.11 22.35 20.27
CA GLN A 98 -5.46 21.21 19.41
C GLN A 98 -4.89 21.38 18.01
N LEU A 99 -5.05 22.57 17.40
CA LEU A 99 -4.55 22.86 16.06
C LEU A 99 -3.02 22.82 16.00
N GLU A 100 -2.33 23.36 17.00
CA GLU A 100 -0.88 23.29 17.13
C GLU A 100 -0.40 21.83 17.21
N ASN A 101 -1.08 21.00 18.00
CA ASN A 101 -0.77 19.58 18.09
C ASN A 101 -1.01 18.86 16.77
N GLU A 102 -2.12 19.12 16.07
CA GLU A 102 -2.39 18.55 14.75
C GLU A 102 -1.33 18.97 13.72
N SER A 103 -0.92 20.24 13.75
CA SER A 103 0.14 20.77 12.88
C SER A 103 1.46 20.04 13.13
N LYS A 104 1.82 19.86 14.41
CA LYS A 104 3.02 19.11 14.81
C LYS A 104 2.98 17.66 14.33
N VAL A 105 1.87 16.95 14.55
CA VAL A 105 1.70 15.57 14.08
C VAL A 105 1.82 15.48 12.56
N LYS A 106 1.23 16.42 11.81
CA LYS A 106 1.35 16.47 10.35
C LYS A 106 2.80 16.64 9.89
N CYS A 107 3.56 17.52 10.55
CA CYS A 107 4.98 17.71 10.29
C CYS A 107 5.80 16.44 10.56
N ASP A 108 5.55 15.76 11.68
CA ASP A 108 6.24 14.51 12.04
C ASP A 108 5.96 13.40 11.03
N VAL A 109 4.69 13.21 10.64
CA VAL A 109 4.30 12.24 9.61
C VAL A 109 4.96 12.57 8.27
N ALA A 110 4.98 13.84 7.86
CA ALA A 110 5.63 14.25 6.62
C ALA A 110 7.15 14.00 6.64
N ALA A 111 7.81 14.18 7.79
CA ALA A 111 9.23 13.89 7.95
C ALA A 111 9.52 12.39 7.79
N ILE A 112 8.76 11.53 8.48
CA ILE A 112 8.88 10.07 8.37
C ILE A 112 8.60 9.61 6.93
N PHE A 113 7.57 10.15 6.31
CA PHE A 113 7.20 9.81 4.93
C PHE A 113 8.31 10.17 3.93
N ARG A 114 8.95 11.33 4.11
CA ARG A 114 10.10 11.74 3.31
C ARG A 114 11.27 10.79 3.50
N GLU A 115 11.59 10.42 4.74
CA GLU A 115 12.67 9.47 5.04
C GLU A 115 12.40 8.10 4.39
N HIS A 116 11.18 7.59 4.54
CA HIS A 116 10.76 6.33 3.92
C HIS A 116 10.87 6.38 2.39
N LYS A 117 10.45 7.48 1.75
CA LYS A 117 10.62 7.66 0.30
C LYS A 117 12.09 7.60 -0.12
N ILE A 118 12.98 8.29 0.60
CA ILE A 118 14.42 8.25 0.32
C ILE A 118 14.95 6.82 0.48
N TRP A 119 14.52 6.11 1.52
CA TRP A 119 14.90 4.73 1.75
C TRP A 119 14.42 3.81 0.60
N CYS A 120 13.16 3.92 0.17
CA CYS A 120 12.64 3.17 -0.97
C CYS A 120 13.44 3.40 -2.25
N ILE A 121 13.80 4.66 -2.53
CA ILE A 121 14.61 5.00 -3.71
C ILE A 121 15.96 4.28 -3.64
N LYS A 122 16.63 4.31 -2.47
CA LYS A 122 17.92 3.62 -2.28
C LYS A 122 17.79 2.11 -2.49
N VAL A 123 16.82 1.49 -1.84
CA VAL A 123 16.60 0.03 -1.96
C VAL A 123 16.28 -0.36 -3.40
N ASN A 124 15.44 0.42 -4.09
CA ASN A 124 15.12 0.15 -5.49
C ASN A 124 16.36 0.28 -6.37
N PHE A 125 17.15 1.34 -6.18
CA PHE A 125 18.41 1.54 -6.89
C PHE A 125 19.40 0.39 -6.67
N GLU A 126 19.64 -0.01 -5.42
CA GLU A 126 20.53 -1.12 -5.07
C GLU A 126 20.03 -2.45 -5.68
N SER A 127 18.72 -2.68 -5.66
CA SER A 127 18.13 -3.90 -6.24
C SER A 127 18.27 -3.94 -7.76
N GLU A 128 18.11 -2.80 -8.43
CA GLU A 128 18.26 -2.66 -9.88
C GLU A 128 19.72 -2.86 -10.29
N GLU A 129 20.67 -2.31 -9.53
CA GLU A 129 22.11 -2.51 -9.77
C GLU A 129 22.49 -4.00 -9.71
N ILE A 130 22.01 -4.71 -8.69
CA ILE A 130 22.24 -6.15 -8.54
C ILE A 130 21.58 -6.92 -9.70
N ALA A 131 20.34 -6.59 -10.05
CA ALA A 131 19.62 -7.25 -11.14
C ALA A 131 20.33 -7.05 -12.48
N ALA A 132 20.75 -5.82 -12.79
CA ALA A 132 21.49 -5.49 -14.01
C ALA A 132 22.83 -6.24 -14.09
N TYR A 133 23.58 -6.29 -12.99
CA TYR A 133 24.84 -7.03 -12.92
C TYR A 133 24.65 -8.54 -13.15
N GLN A 134 23.64 -9.13 -12.51
CA GLN A 134 23.31 -10.55 -12.68
C GLN A 134 22.85 -10.84 -14.11
N ASN A 135 22.02 -9.96 -14.69
CA ASN A 135 21.55 -10.09 -16.07
C ASN A 135 22.73 -10.06 -17.06
N MET A 136 23.62 -9.07 -16.95
CA MET A 136 24.82 -8.97 -17.78
C MET A 136 25.70 -10.24 -17.67
N LYS A 137 25.90 -10.75 -16.45
CA LYS A 137 26.68 -11.96 -16.22
C LYS A 137 26.02 -13.19 -16.86
N SER A 138 24.70 -13.28 -16.78
CA SER A 138 23.89 -14.35 -17.39
C SER A 138 23.98 -14.30 -18.92
N GLU A 139 23.73 -13.14 -19.51
CA GLU A 139 23.80 -12.92 -20.96
C GLU A 139 25.19 -13.26 -21.51
N ARG A 140 26.25 -12.83 -20.82
CA ARG A 140 27.62 -13.18 -21.20
C ARG A 140 27.86 -14.69 -21.21
N ALA A 141 27.32 -15.41 -20.23
CA ALA A 141 27.44 -16.87 -20.17
C ALA A 141 26.65 -17.55 -21.29
N ILE A 142 25.41 -17.12 -21.52
CA ILE A 142 24.55 -17.63 -22.60
C ILE A 142 25.20 -17.38 -23.97
N LEU A 143 25.77 -16.20 -24.18
CA LEU A 143 26.47 -15.87 -25.43
C LEU A 143 27.70 -16.77 -25.64
N ALA A 144 28.49 -16.98 -24.60
CA ALA A 144 29.64 -17.88 -24.66
C ALA A 144 29.23 -19.32 -25.01
N ASP A 145 28.17 -19.83 -24.37
CA ASP A 145 27.62 -21.16 -24.68
C ASP A 145 27.06 -21.23 -26.10
N THR A 146 26.41 -20.16 -26.58
CA THR A 146 25.88 -20.06 -27.95
C THR A 146 27.00 -20.13 -28.98
N VAL A 147 28.04 -19.31 -28.83
CA VAL A 147 29.21 -19.32 -29.73
C VAL A 147 29.91 -20.67 -29.71
N LYS A 148 30.07 -21.26 -28.51
CA LYS A 148 30.65 -22.59 -28.37
C LYS A 148 29.84 -23.64 -29.13
N GLN A 149 28.51 -23.63 -28.98
CA GLN A 149 27.61 -24.54 -29.68
C GLN A 149 27.70 -24.36 -31.20
N GLU A 150 27.74 -23.12 -31.69
CA GLU A 150 27.89 -22.83 -33.12
C GLU A 150 29.20 -23.37 -33.70
N LEU A 151 30.30 -23.25 -32.94
CA LEU A 151 31.60 -23.80 -33.32
C LEU A 151 31.59 -25.33 -33.32
N GLU A 152 31.01 -25.96 -32.29
CA GLU A 152 30.85 -27.41 -32.22
C GLU A 152 30.00 -27.94 -33.38
N ASP A 153 28.91 -27.25 -33.74
CA ASP A 153 28.08 -27.59 -34.88
C ASP A 153 28.84 -27.41 -36.21
N LYS A 154 29.67 -26.37 -36.32
CA LYS A 154 30.51 -26.14 -37.51
C LYS A 154 31.58 -27.22 -37.67
N ILE A 155 32.21 -27.63 -36.57
CA ILE A 155 33.16 -28.76 -36.55
C ILE A 155 32.44 -30.03 -37.01
N ARG A 156 31.28 -30.36 -36.42
CA ARG A 156 30.52 -31.56 -36.78
C ARG A 156 30.14 -31.60 -38.26
N ARG A 157 29.63 -30.50 -38.82
CA ARG A 157 29.31 -30.41 -40.26
C ARG A 157 30.53 -30.62 -41.15
N LEU A 158 31.68 -30.05 -40.77
CA LEU A 158 32.93 -30.27 -41.53
C LEU A 158 33.43 -31.71 -41.45
N GLU A 159 33.26 -32.38 -40.31
CA GLU A 159 33.58 -33.80 -40.15
C GLU A 159 32.65 -34.69 -40.98
N GLU A 160 31.35 -34.38 -41.02
CA GLU A 160 30.36 -35.03 -41.87
C GLU A 160 30.69 -34.83 -43.36
N ASP A 161 31.04 -33.61 -43.78
CA ASP A 161 31.44 -33.31 -45.16
C ASP A 161 32.73 -34.04 -45.55
N ARG A 162 33.74 -34.09 -44.67
CA ARG A 162 34.96 -34.88 -44.89
C ARG A 162 34.63 -36.36 -45.07
N ASN A 163 33.84 -36.92 -44.17
CA ASN A 163 33.42 -38.33 -44.23
C ASN A 163 32.60 -38.63 -45.49
N ASN A 164 31.73 -37.70 -45.92
CA ASN A 164 30.97 -37.84 -47.16
C ASN A 164 31.89 -37.85 -48.40
N ILE A 165 32.93 -37.03 -48.43
CA ILE A 165 33.94 -37.05 -49.50
C ILE A 165 34.72 -38.36 -49.50
N ASP A 166 35.16 -38.83 -48.34
CA ASP A 166 35.91 -40.09 -48.19
C ASP A 166 35.07 -41.29 -48.69
N ILE A 167 33.80 -41.38 -48.27
CA ILE A 167 32.86 -42.42 -48.73
C ILE A 167 32.63 -42.33 -50.25
N SER A 168 32.41 -41.12 -50.78
CA SER A 168 32.19 -40.91 -52.21
C SER A 168 33.42 -41.30 -53.05
N SER A 169 34.62 -40.98 -52.56
CA SER A 169 35.90 -41.35 -53.16
C SER A 169 36.09 -42.87 -53.16
N ASP A 170 35.85 -43.53 -52.03
CA ASP A 170 35.96 -44.99 -51.90
C ASP A 170 34.96 -45.72 -52.82
N LEU A 171 33.71 -45.25 -52.91
CA LEU A 171 32.70 -45.80 -53.83
C LEU A 171 33.09 -45.59 -55.31
N TRP A 172 33.70 -44.44 -55.64
CA TRP A 172 34.24 -44.19 -56.99
C TRP A 172 35.41 -45.11 -57.32
N HIS A 173 36.34 -45.30 -56.38
CA HIS A 173 37.46 -46.23 -56.51
C HIS A 173 36.98 -47.68 -56.59
N GLU A 174 35.94 -48.07 -55.86
CA GLU A 174 35.34 -49.41 -55.94
C GLU A 174 34.63 -49.65 -57.28
N SER A 175 33.91 -48.65 -57.82
CA SER A 175 33.29 -48.73 -59.16
C SER A 175 34.33 -48.83 -60.28
N GLN A 176 35.48 -48.16 -60.14
CA GLN A 176 36.64 -48.31 -61.04
C GLN A 176 37.32 -49.69 -60.88
N SER A 177 37.36 -50.22 -59.66
CA SER A 177 37.95 -51.53 -59.35
C SER A 177 37.09 -52.70 -59.82
N GLN A 178 35.76 -52.57 -59.77
CA GLN A 178 34.82 -53.56 -60.32
C GLN A 178 34.88 -53.65 -61.84
N LYS A 179 35.15 -52.53 -62.54
CA LYS A 179 35.42 -52.54 -64.00
C LYS A 179 36.71 -53.27 -64.36
N LYS A 180 37.71 -53.33 -63.46
CA LYS A 180 38.96 -54.09 -63.66
C LYS A 180 38.90 -55.56 -63.21
N LYS A 181 37.87 -55.98 -62.48
CA LYS A 181 37.71 -57.36 -61.98
C LYS A 181 36.82 -58.29 -62.83
N LYS A 182 36.32 -57.85 -63.99
CA LYS A 182 35.66 -58.73 -64.97
C LYS A 182 36.61 -59.59 -65.83
N LYS A 183 37.91 -59.61 -65.50
CA LYS A 183 38.90 -60.49 -66.15
C LYS A 183 39.88 -61.04 -65.11
N SER A 184 39.39 -61.94 -64.25
CA SER A 184 40.24 -62.75 -63.36
C SER A 184 39.60 -64.14 -63.20
N ASP A 185 40.13 -65.05 -64.02
CA ASP A 185 40.29 -66.51 -63.88
C ASP A 185 39.39 -67.30 -62.88
N PRO A 186 38.62 -68.31 -63.36
CA PRO A 186 37.89 -69.28 -62.53
C PRO A 186 38.72 -70.20 -61.60
N PHE A 187 40.07 -70.12 -61.57
CA PHE A 187 40.92 -71.08 -60.83
C PHE A 187 41.65 -70.58 -59.58
N HIS A 188 41.26 -69.48 -58.92
CA HIS A 188 41.92 -69.05 -57.67
C HIS A 188 41.04 -69.13 -56.41
N ARG A 189 40.84 -70.34 -55.90
CA ARG A 189 40.49 -70.59 -54.50
C ARG A 189 41.77 -70.64 -53.66
N ASP A 190 42.20 -69.52 -53.06
CA ASP A 190 42.71 -69.52 -51.68
C ASP A 190 43.20 -68.13 -51.23
N ARG A 191 42.33 -67.39 -50.54
CA ARG A 191 42.76 -66.50 -49.45
C ARG A 191 41.74 -66.63 -48.32
N ARG A 192 41.78 -67.78 -47.65
CA ARG A 192 41.15 -68.00 -46.34
C ARG A 192 41.75 -67.02 -45.34
N ARG A 193 41.04 -65.93 -45.02
CA ARG A 193 41.21 -65.25 -43.73
C ARG A 193 40.66 -66.20 -42.67
N LYS A 194 41.51 -66.67 -41.77
CA LYS A 194 41.10 -67.55 -40.66
C LYS A 194 40.14 -66.77 -39.74
N PRO A 195 39.01 -67.35 -39.31
CA PRO A 195 38.14 -66.75 -38.30
C PRO A 195 38.93 -66.57 -36.99
N VAL A 196 38.79 -65.42 -36.35
CA VAL A 196 39.28 -65.18 -34.98
C VAL A 196 38.42 -66.03 -34.05
N VAL A 197 39.00 -67.08 -33.47
CA VAL A 197 38.31 -67.93 -32.50
C VAL A 197 38.43 -67.26 -31.14
N VAL A 198 37.36 -66.65 -30.65
CA VAL A 198 37.28 -66.13 -29.27
C VAL A 198 36.94 -67.31 -28.36
N SER A 199 37.92 -67.75 -27.56
CA SER A 199 37.73 -68.78 -26.54
C SER A 199 37.21 -68.13 -25.25
N GLY A 200 35.88 -68.13 -25.08
CA GLY A 200 35.16 -67.70 -23.88
C GLY A 200 33.65 -67.88 -24.09
N PRO A 201 32.82 -67.97 -23.04
CA PRO A 201 31.38 -68.17 -23.18
C PRO A 201 30.79 -67.07 -24.05
N TYR A 202 30.33 -67.45 -25.24
CA TYR A 202 29.79 -66.53 -26.23
C TYR A 202 28.41 -66.07 -25.73
N ILE A 203 28.31 -64.82 -25.28
CA ILE A 203 27.00 -64.21 -25.00
C ILE A 203 26.37 -63.92 -26.36
N VAL A 204 25.56 -64.85 -26.87
CA VAL A 204 24.73 -64.59 -28.05
C VAL A 204 23.60 -63.67 -27.60
N TYR A 205 23.65 -62.40 -27.95
CA TYR A 205 22.50 -61.50 -27.83
C TYR A 205 21.51 -61.80 -28.96
N MET A 206 20.80 -62.95 -28.90
CA MET A 206 19.61 -63.17 -29.75
C MET A 206 18.41 -62.36 -29.22
N LEU A 207 18.62 -61.11 -28.83
CA LEU A 207 17.51 -60.20 -28.56
C LEU A 207 16.99 -59.70 -29.90
N ARG A 208 15.67 -59.70 -30.07
CA ARG A 208 15.06 -59.14 -31.28
C ARG A 208 15.30 -57.64 -31.27
N GLU A 209 15.39 -57.02 -32.45
CA GLU A 209 15.57 -55.56 -32.57
C GLU A 209 14.51 -54.78 -31.76
N SER A 210 13.29 -55.32 -31.63
CA SER A 210 12.24 -54.76 -30.77
C SER A 210 12.64 -54.67 -29.30
N ASP A 211 13.23 -55.74 -28.76
CA ASP A 211 13.58 -55.83 -27.34
C ASP A 211 14.78 -54.90 -27.04
N ILE A 212 15.71 -54.74 -28.00
CA ILE A 212 16.84 -53.80 -27.92
C ILE A 212 16.35 -52.35 -27.92
N ILE A 213 15.37 -52.03 -28.77
CA ILE A 213 14.80 -50.68 -28.87
C ILE A 213 13.99 -50.34 -27.60
N ASP A 214 13.24 -51.29 -27.06
CA ASP A 214 12.48 -51.10 -25.82
C ASP A 214 13.41 -50.88 -24.61
N ASP A 215 14.50 -51.64 -24.48
CA ASP A 215 15.50 -51.42 -23.44
C ASP A 215 16.23 -50.08 -23.62
N TRP A 216 16.58 -49.72 -24.87
CA TRP A 216 17.20 -48.44 -25.18
C TRP A 216 16.30 -47.25 -24.78
N THR A 217 15.01 -47.32 -25.09
CA THR A 217 14.05 -46.27 -24.71
C THR A 217 13.84 -46.21 -23.20
N THR A 218 13.82 -47.36 -22.53
CA THR A 218 13.70 -47.48 -21.07
C THR A 218 14.90 -46.84 -20.37
N ILE A 219 16.13 -47.15 -20.80
CA ILE A 219 17.36 -46.55 -20.30
C ILE A 219 17.37 -45.04 -20.53
N LYS A 220 17.01 -44.59 -21.74
CA LYS A 220 16.95 -43.17 -22.08
C LYS A 220 15.95 -42.40 -21.22
N LYS A 221 14.79 -43.01 -20.93
CA LYS A 221 13.75 -42.44 -20.06
C LYS A 221 14.22 -42.35 -18.61
N ALA A 222 14.86 -43.40 -18.09
CA ALA A 222 15.41 -43.42 -16.74
C ALA A 222 16.52 -42.36 -16.55
N LEU A 223 17.44 -42.22 -17.51
CA LEU A 223 18.49 -41.19 -17.48
C LEU A 223 17.91 -39.77 -17.49
N LYS A 224 16.87 -39.52 -18.27
CA LYS A 224 16.18 -38.23 -18.31
C LYS A 224 15.50 -37.92 -16.97
N GLN A 225 14.81 -38.91 -16.38
CA GLN A 225 14.18 -38.77 -15.06
C GLN A 225 15.21 -38.54 -13.95
N GLN A 226 16.34 -39.24 -13.97
CA GLN A 226 17.43 -39.06 -13.00
C GLN A 226 18.04 -37.66 -13.10
N LYS A 227 18.24 -37.13 -14.31
CA LYS A 227 18.71 -35.74 -14.52
C LYS A 227 17.72 -34.72 -13.96
N GLN A 228 16.42 -34.92 -14.18
CA GLN A 228 15.37 -34.06 -13.64
C GLN A 228 15.28 -34.13 -12.11
N GLN A 229 15.39 -35.33 -11.52
CA GLN A 229 15.42 -35.50 -10.06
C GLN A 229 16.66 -34.85 -9.43
N ASN A 230 17.82 -34.91 -10.08
CA ASN A 230 19.03 -34.24 -9.61
C ASN A 230 18.90 -32.71 -9.68
N GLN A 231 18.28 -32.18 -10.73
CA GLN A 231 17.97 -30.75 -10.82
C GLN A 231 16.96 -30.33 -9.75
N LYS A 232 15.90 -31.11 -9.54
CA LYS A 232 14.91 -30.84 -8.49
C LYS A 232 15.55 -30.83 -7.09
N ARG A 233 16.36 -31.84 -6.77
CA ARG A 233 17.12 -31.89 -5.49
C ARG A 233 18.04 -30.68 -5.31
N LYS A 234 18.68 -30.21 -6.39
CA LYS A 234 19.53 -29.01 -6.36
C LYS A 234 18.71 -27.75 -6.10
N ILE A 235 17.53 -27.62 -6.71
CA ILE A 235 16.61 -26.51 -6.48
C ILE A 235 16.06 -26.54 -5.05
N ASP A 236 15.67 -27.72 -4.54
CA ASP A 236 15.16 -27.89 -3.18
C ASP A 236 16.24 -27.52 -2.14
N TYR A 237 17.50 -27.90 -2.38
CA TYR A 237 18.64 -27.51 -1.55
C TYR A 237 18.88 -26.00 -1.56
N LEU A 238 18.89 -25.36 -2.74
CA LEU A 238 19.05 -23.90 -2.86
C LEU A 238 17.89 -23.14 -2.20
N THR A 239 16.67 -23.64 -2.34
CA THR A 239 15.47 -23.05 -1.70
C THR A 239 15.54 -23.15 -0.18
N CYS A 240 16.02 -24.28 0.36
CA CYS A 240 16.25 -24.46 1.78
C CYS A 240 17.27 -23.43 2.32
N MET A 241 18.41 -23.29 1.64
CA MET A 241 19.45 -22.31 2.01
C MET A 241 18.92 -20.87 1.97
N GLN A 242 18.12 -20.53 0.96
CA GLN A 242 17.54 -19.19 0.84
C GLN A 242 16.53 -18.91 1.97
N ASN A 243 15.71 -19.90 2.34
CA ASN A 243 14.76 -19.77 3.44
C ASN A 243 15.49 -19.58 4.79
N GLU A 244 16.62 -20.26 4.98
CA GLU A 244 17.43 -20.11 6.20
C GLU A 244 18.06 -18.72 6.29
N VAL A 245 18.60 -18.18 5.19
CA VAL A 245 19.09 -16.80 5.11
C VAL A 245 17.98 -15.79 5.39
N ASN A 246 16.79 -16.00 4.82
CA ASN A 246 15.62 -15.14 5.06
C ASN A 246 15.20 -15.16 6.53
N TYR A 247 15.21 -16.34 7.18
CA TYR A 247 14.92 -16.46 8.61
C TYR A 247 15.92 -15.69 9.47
N GLN A 248 17.22 -15.78 9.15
CA GLN A 248 18.26 -15.03 9.87
C GLN A 248 18.11 -13.51 9.68
N LEU A 249 17.74 -13.05 8.49
CA LEU A 249 17.45 -11.64 8.21
C LEU A 249 16.25 -11.12 9.03
N VAL A 250 15.17 -11.91 9.12
CA VAL A 250 13.99 -11.55 9.93
C VAL A 250 14.34 -11.48 11.41
N ILE A 251 15.09 -12.46 11.92
CA ILE A 251 15.56 -12.46 13.32
C ILE A 251 16.41 -11.21 13.58
N HIS A 252 17.40 -10.93 12.75
CA HIS A 252 18.26 -9.76 12.89
C HIS A 252 17.49 -8.44 12.81
N ALA A 253 16.50 -8.34 11.91
CA ALA A 253 15.62 -7.18 11.83
C ALA A 253 14.79 -7.00 13.12
N HIS A 254 14.25 -8.08 13.68
CA HIS A 254 13.50 -8.03 14.93
C HIS A 254 14.36 -7.56 16.11
N TYR A 255 15.58 -8.12 16.26
CA TYR A 255 16.54 -7.70 17.28
C TYR A 255 16.93 -6.22 17.17
N LYS A 256 17.13 -5.72 15.94
CA LYS A 256 17.50 -4.32 15.70
C LYS A 256 16.35 -3.36 16.04
N THR A 257 15.10 -3.80 15.83
CA THR A 257 13.91 -3.02 16.20
C THR A 257 13.68 -3.02 17.71
N THR A 258 13.80 -4.16 18.40
CA THR A 258 13.64 -4.22 19.86
C THR A 258 14.75 -3.47 20.61
N SER A 259 16.01 -3.52 20.14
CA SER A 259 17.08 -2.70 20.75
C SER A 259 16.87 -1.20 20.59
N LYS A 260 16.18 -0.74 19.54
CA LYS A 260 15.81 0.68 19.37
C LYS A 260 14.63 1.12 20.25
N ILE A 261 13.82 0.17 20.72
CA ILE A 261 12.66 0.45 21.59
C ILE A 261 13.10 0.49 23.07
N ILE A 262 14.21 -0.16 23.41
CA ILE A 262 14.70 -0.31 24.79
C ILE A 262 15.76 0.77 25.15
N SER A 263 16.27 1.54 24.18
CA SER A 263 17.21 2.66 24.38
C SER A 263 16.55 4.00 24.16
#